data_AF-A0A915N7L7-F1
#
_entry.id   AF-A0A915N7L7-F1
#
_cell.length_a   1.000
_cell.length_b   1.000
_cell.length_c   1.000
_cell.angle_alpha   90.00
_cell.angle_beta   90.00
_cell.angle_gamma   90.00
#
_symmetry.space_group_name_H-M   'P 1'
#
loop_
_entity.id
_entity.type
_entity.pdbx_description
1 polymer ?
#
loop_
_entity_poly.entity_id
_entity_poly.type
_entity_poly.pdbx_seq_one_letter_code
_entity_poly.pdbx_strand_id
1 'polypeptide(L)'
;MFLYIWPAEFGLPSMDIESLQFMDIVLDNDLVPSQLCDFDAYSALLKQKIRPALLQTFWLDKYNYNSIIHNCYTQHLIFPYGLYYMEKKRSKANAAVKSTRKSQQQITMDAVQALNMLSAKLSDNKYFCGDK
;
A
#
# COMPACT_ATOMS: atom_id res chain seq x y z
N MET A 1 -15.49 21.01 2.51
CA MET A 1 -14.57 20.12 1.77
C MET A 1 -14.21 18.97 2.69
N PHE A 2 -14.98 17.88 2.62
CA PHE A 2 -14.80 16.72 3.49
C PHE A 2 -13.62 15.92 2.98
N LEU A 3 -12.45 16.13 3.59
CA LEU A 3 -11.36 15.18 3.48
C LEU A 3 -11.90 13.88 4.05
N TYR A 4 -12.04 12.85 3.21
CA TYR A 4 -12.41 11.51 3.64
C TYR A 4 -11.38 11.05 4.67
N ILE A 5 -11.74 11.18 5.95
CA ILE A 5 -10.98 10.64 7.07
C ILE A 5 -11.10 9.13 6.94
N TRP A 6 -10.04 8.53 6.42
CA TRP A 6 -9.85 7.09 6.36
C TRP A 6 -10.17 6.49 7.74
N PRO A 7 -11.07 5.50 7.87
CA PRO A 7 -11.34 4.83 9.14
C PRO A 7 -10.21 3.84 9.43
N ALA A 8 -8.99 4.35 9.48
CA ALA A 8 -7.94 3.68 10.21
C ALA A 8 -8.24 3.86 11.69
N GLU A 9 -7.88 2.86 12.50
CA GLU A 9 -8.26 2.71 13.91
C GLU A 9 -8.13 3.97 14.80
N PHE A 10 -7.40 5.02 14.40
CA PHE A 10 -7.26 6.29 15.14
C PHE A 10 -7.00 7.54 14.24
N GLY A 11 -7.50 7.59 13.00
CA GLY A 11 -7.17 8.68 12.05
C GLY A 11 -5.72 8.64 11.53
N LEU A 12 -5.04 7.53 11.79
CA LEU A 12 -3.70 7.23 11.29
C LEU A 12 -3.77 6.86 9.80
N PRO A 13 -2.71 7.04 9.00
CA PRO A 13 -2.67 6.41 7.69
C PRO A 13 -2.61 4.88 7.87
N SER A 14 -3.76 4.22 7.77
CA SER A 14 -3.85 2.78 7.48
C SER A 14 -3.45 2.60 6.03
N MET A 15 -2.15 2.34 5.83
CA MET A 15 -1.61 1.90 4.54
C MET A 15 -1.75 0.38 4.40
N ASP A 16 -2.86 -0.17 4.89
CA ASP A 16 -3.22 -1.56 4.70
C ASP A 16 -3.90 -1.63 3.33
N ILE A 17 -3.46 -2.47 2.39
CA ILE A 17 -4.14 -2.55 1.07
C ILE A 17 -5.58 -3.12 1.20
N GLU A 18 -5.91 -3.72 2.34
CA GLU A 18 -7.29 -4.08 2.72
C GLU A 18 -8.16 -2.84 2.95
N SER A 19 -7.54 -1.76 3.39
CA SER A 19 -8.15 -0.45 3.46
C SER A 19 -8.48 0.01 2.02
N LEU A 20 -7.57 -0.12 1.05
CA LEU A 20 -7.90 0.11 -0.37
C LEU A 20 -9.05 -0.77 -0.91
N GLN A 21 -9.30 -1.97 -0.36
CA GLN A 21 -10.50 -2.76 -0.70
C GLN A 21 -11.79 -2.19 -0.10
N PHE A 22 -11.72 -1.45 1.00
CA PHE A 22 -12.87 -0.74 1.57
C PHE A 22 -13.20 0.53 0.77
N MET A 23 -12.24 1.09 0.04
CA MET A 23 -12.53 1.94 -1.13
C MET A 23 -12.96 1.06 -2.32
N ASP A 24 -13.99 0.24 -2.10
CA ASP A 24 -14.81 -0.36 -3.15
C ASP A 24 -15.58 0.80 -3.82
N ILE A 25 -14.82 1.64 -4.53
CA ILE A 25 -15.36 2.52 -5.53
C ILE A 25 -15.87 1.54 -6.57
N VAL A 26 -17.19 1.29 -6.56
CA VAL A 26 -17.88 0.49 -7.55
C VAL A 26 -17.61 1.12 -8.91
N LEU A 27 -16.54 0.66 -9.55
CA LEU A 27 -16.16 1.00 -10.93
C LEU A 27 -17.05 0.22 -11.91
N ASP A 28 -17.79 -0.76 -11.39
CA ASP A 28 -18.47 -1.82 -12.11
C ASP A 28 -19.95 -1.54 -12.36
N ASN A 29 -20.25 -0.64 -13.29
CA ASN A 29 -21.55 -0.71 -13.95
C ASN A 29 -21.47 -1.16 -15.42
N ASP A 30 -20.32 -1.11 -16.08
CA ASP A 30 -20.21 -1.40 -17.52
C ASP A 30 -18.86 -2.05 -17.97
N LEU A 31 -18.22 -2.87 -17.12
CA LEU A 31 -16.99 -3.57 -17.53
C LEU A 31 -17.27 -4.93 -18.20
N VAL A 32 -16.54 -5.22 -19.28
CA VAL A 32 -16.57 -6.53 -19.96
C VAL A 32 -15.90 -7.58 -19.04
N PRO A 33 -16.44 -8.80 -18.90
CA PRO A 33 -15.91 -9.80 -17.96
C PRO A 33 -14.43 -10.16 -18.18
N SER A 34 -13.89 -10.01 -19.40
CA SER A 34 -12.45 -10.19 -19.66
C SER A 34 -11.58 -9.11 -19.03
N GLN A 35 -12.05 -7.86 -19.01
CA GLN A 35 -11.33 -6.72 -18.42
C GLN A 35 -11.31 -6.81 -16.89
N LEU A 36 -12.36 -7.38 -16.30
CA LEU A 36 -12.44 -7.62 -14.86
C LEU A 36 -11.39 -8.64 -14.39
N CYS A 37 -11.18 -9.73 -15.14
CA CYS A 37 -10.13 -10.69 -14.85
C CYS A 37 -8.73 -10.06 -14.92
N ASP A 38 -8.47 -9.23 -15.94
CA ASP A 38 -7.19 -8.52 -16.07
C ASP A 38 -6.98 -7.53 -14.92
N PHE A 39 -8.02 -6.79 -14.54
CA PHE A 39 -7.98 -5.87 -13.40
C PHE A 39 -7.65 -6.59 -12.09
N ASP A 40 -8.32 -7.71 -11.80
CA ASP A 40 -8.05 -8.49 -10.58
C ASP A 40 -6.63 -9.06 -10.59
N ALA A 41 -6.16 -9.54 -11.74
CA ALA A 41 -4.77 -9.98 -11.91
C ALA A 41 -3.75 -8.86 -11.62
N TYR A 42 -4.00 -7.64 -12.12
CA TYR A 42 -3.14 -6.48 -11.83
C TYR A 42 -3.23 -6.05 -10.36
N SER A 43 -4.42 -6.06 -9.77
CA SER A 43 -4.63 -5.77 -8.35
C SER A 43 -3.86 -6.75 -7.46
N ALA A 44 -3.93 -8.05 -7.78
CA ALA A 44 -3.17 -9.09 -7.11
C ALA A 44 -1.66 -8.91 -7.28
N LEU A 45 -1.19 -8.57 -8.49
CA LEU A 45 0.22 -8.29 -8.77
C LEU A 45 0.73 -7.11 -7.93
N LEU A 46 0.00 -6.01 -7.89
CA LEU A 46 0.30 -4.83 -7.07
C LEU A 46 0.38 -5.21 -5.59
N LYS A 47 -0.63 -5.92 -5.08
CA LYS A 47 -0.67 -6.42 -3.70
C LYS A 47 0.53 -7.29 -3.37
N GLN A 48 1.00 -8.13 -4.29
CA GLN A 48 2.11 -9.02 -4.04
C GLN A 48 3.47 -8.30 -4.07
N LYS A 49 3.64 -7.36 -5.00
CA LYS A 49 4.94 -6.73 -5.30
C LYS A 49 5.18 -5.44 -4.54
N ILE A 50 4.15 -4.60 -4.45
CA ILE A 50 4.25 -3.27 -3.84
C ILE A 50 4.11 -3.33 -2.32
N ARG A 51 3.28 -4.24 -1.79
CA ARG A 51 3.11 -4.41 -0.33
C ARG A 51 4.43 -4.61 0.43
N PRO A 52 5.30 -5.56 0.08
CA PRO A 52 6.57 -5.73 0.79
C PRO A 52 7.49 -4.51 0.62
N ALA A 53 7.47 -3.84 -0.54
CA ALA A 53 8.27 -2.65 -0.80
C ALA A 53 7.84 -1.46 0.06
N LEU A 54 6.54 -1.19 0.16
CA LEU A 54 6.00 -0.14 1.04
C LEU A 54 6.31 -0.44 2.50
N LEU A 55 6.06 -1.67 2.96
CA LEU A 55 6.34 -2.06 4.35
C LEU A 55 7.81 -1.83 4.70
N GLN A 56 8.72 -2.15 3.77
CA GLN A 56 10.13 -1.90 3.94
C GLN A 56 10.47 -0.41 4.01
N THR A 57 10.02 0.38 3.03
CA THR A 57 10.31 1.81 2.98
C THR A 57 9.71 2.57 4.16
N PHE A 58 8.54 2.18 4.66
CA PHE A 58 7.89 2.87 5.79
C PHE A 58 8.37 2.42 7.17
N TRP A 59 8.53 1.11 7.40
CA TRP A 59 8.78 0.58 8.75
C TRP A 59 10.22 0.14 9.01
N LEU A 60 10.98 -0.19 7.97
CA LEU A 60 12.37 -0.66 8.11
C LEU A 60 13.38 0.46 7.84
N ASP A 61 13.04 1.43 6.99
CA ASP A 61 13.90 2.59 6.77
C ASP A 61 13.92 3.51 8.00
N LYS A 62 15.11 3.73 8.57
CA LYS A 62 15.27 4.51 9.80
C LYS A 62 14.91 5.99 9.60
N TYR A 63 15.19 6.55 8.44
CA TYR A 63 14.96 7.97 8.17
C TYR A 63 13.46 8.24 8.03
N ASN A 64 12.79 7.44 7.20
CA ASN A 64 11.37 7.57 6.95
C ASN A 64 10.52 7.26 8.19
N TYR A 65 10.94 6.26 8.97
CA TYR A 65 10.27 5.92 10.23
C TYR A 65 10.31 7.07 11.23
N ASN A 66 11.49 7.67 11.45
CA ASN A 66 11.65 8.70 12.48
C ASN A 66 11.00 10.04 12.08
N SER A 67 11.04 10.40 10.79
CA SER A 67 10.50 11.68 10.33
C SER A 67 8.99 11.68 10.13
N ILE A 68 8.44 10.62 9.52
CA ILE A 68 7.03 10.57 9.11
C ILE A 68 6.22 9.74 10.09
N ILE A 69 6.58 8.46 10.24
CA ILE A 69 5.74 7.46 10.91
C ILE A 69 5.67 7.73 12.40
N HIS A 70 6.81 7.95 13.05
CA HIS A 70 6.87 8.26 14.48
C HIS A 70 6.04 9.51 14.81
N ASN A 71 6.30 10.63 14.15
CA ASN A 71 5.60 11.90 14.41
C ASN A 71 4.09 11.78 14.21
N CYS A 72 3.65 11.18 13.10
CA CYS A 72 2.24 10.99 12.80
C CYS A 72 1.52 10.17 13.88
N TYR A 73 2.15 9.09 14.36
CA TYR A 73 1.54 8.23 15.38
C TYR A 73 1.61 8.81 16.79
N THR A 74 2.69 9.53 17.14
CA THR A 74 2.78 10.21 18.44
C THR A 74 1.79 11.34 18.61
N GLN A 75 1.32 11.93 17.50
CA GLN A 75 0.26 12.96 17.54
C GLN A 75 -1.11 12.38 17.89
N HIS A 76 -1.36 11.12 17.56
CA HIS A 76 -2.68 10.49 17.71
C HIS A 76 -2.76 9.50 18.87
N LEU A 77 -1.61 9.00 19.36
CA LEU A 77 -1.55 7.97 20.39
C LEU A 77 -0.89 8.48 21.66
N ILE A 78 -1.51 8.17 22.80
CA ILE A 78 -1.02 8.56 24.13
C ILE A 78 0.11 7.60 24.55
N PHE A 79 1.17 8.15 25.13
CA PHE A 79 2.25 7.36 25.74
C PHE A 79 1.71 6.58 26.95
N PRO A 80 2.04 5.28 27.14
CA PRO A 80 2.99 4.44 26.40
C PRO A 80 2.36 3.57 25.30
N TYR A 81 1.03 3.59 25.15
CA TYR A 81 0.29 2.73 24.21
C TYR A 81 0.76 2.92 22.77
N GLY A 82 1.04 4.16 22.37
CA GLY A 82 1.58 4.47 21.04
C GLY A 82 2.87 3.72 20.72
N LEU A 83 3.81 3.65 21.67
CA LEU A 83 5.09 2.98 21.50
C LEU A 83 4.92 1.46 21.32
N TYR A 84 4.07 0.84 22.15
CA TYR A 84 3.76 -0.59 22.04
C TYR A 84 3.09 -0.93 20.69
N TYR A 85 2.11 -0.13 20.27
CA TYR A 85 1.39 -0.34 19.01
C TYR A 85 2.34 -0.23 17.79
N MET A 86 3.23 0.75 17.82
CA MET A 86 4.22 0.99 16.76
C MET A 86 5.21 -0.17 16.64
N GLU A 87 5.77 -0.63 17.76
CA GLU A 87 6.68 -1.78 17.78
C GLU A 87 5.99 -3.07 17.31
N LYS A 88 4.71 -3.25 17.67
CA LYS A 88 3.91 -4.38 17.17
C LYS A 88 3.72 -4.34 15.65
N LYS A 89 3.40 -3.17 15.08
CA LYS A 89 3.29 -3.00 13.61
C LYS A 89 4.62 -3.22 12.91
N ARG A 90 5.70 -2.66 13.45
CA ARG A 90 7.06 -2.83 12.93
C ARG A 90 7.50 -4.29 12.93
N SER A 91 7.20 -5.02 14.00
CA SER A 91 7.49 -6.46 14.09
C SER A 91 6.75 -7.26 13.02
N LYS A 92 5.47 -6.98 12.80
CA LYS A 92 4.68 -7.58 11.71
C LYS A 92 5.26 -7.27 10.32
N ALA A 93 5.62 -6.01 10.07
CA ALA A 93 6.23 -5.59 8.81
C ALA A 93 7.57 -6.31 8.57
N ASN A 94 8.41 -6.41 9.61
CA ASN A 94 9.68 -7.13 9.54
C ASN A 94 9.48 -8.64 9.26
N ALA A 95 8.47 -9.26 9.87
CA ALA A 95 8.13 -10.66 9.60
C ALA A 95 7.70 -10.88 8.15
N ALA A 96 6.89 -9.97 7.58
CA ALA A 96 6.44 -10.04 6.19
C ALA A 96 7.58 -9.81 5.16
N VAL A 97 8.52 -8.92 5.48
CA VAL A 97 9.71 -8.71 4.62
C VAL A 97 10.66 -9.91 4.73
N LYS A 98 10.88 -10.45 5.94
CA LYS A 98 11.71 -11.65 6.15
C LYS A 98 11.15 -12.88 5.45
N SER A 99 9.84 -13.07 5.40
CA SER A 99 9.23 -14.20 4.69
C SER A 99 9.48 -14.15 3.18
N THR A 100 9.66 -12.96 2.62
CA THR A 100 9.96 -12.76 1.19
C THR A 100 11.39 -13.22 0.83
N ARG A 101 12.31 -13.32 1.81
CA ARG A 101 13.72 -13.73 1.63
C ARG A 101 14.50 -12.94 0.56
N LYS A 102 14.03 -11.74 0.19
CA LYS A 102 14.66 -10.88 -0.80
C LYS A 102 15.41 -9.74 -0.11
N SER A 103 16.47 -9.25 -0.75
CA SER A 103 17.17 -8.04 -0.32
C SER A 103 16.30 -6.80 -0.52
N GLN A 104 16.56 -5.74 0.23
CA GLN A 104 15.87 -4.44 0.09
C GLN A 104 15.83 -3.96 -1.36
N GLN A 105 16.98 -4.00 -2.02
CA GLN A 105 17.13 -3.56 -3.40
C GLN A 105 16.31 -4.42 -4.36
N GLN A 106 16.23 -5.73 -4.11
CA GLN A 106 15.45 -6.64 -4.94
C GLN A 106 13.95 -6.39 -4.78
N ILE A 107 13.48 -6.11 -3.56
CA ILE A 107 12.08 -5.78 -3.30
C ILE A 107 11.70 -4.46 -3.98
N THR A 108 12.56 -3.44 -3.87
CA THR A 108 12.36 -2.15 -4.55
C THR A 108 12.37 -2.32 -6.07
N MET A 109 13.32 -3.08 -6.62
CA MET A 109 13.41 -3.35 -8.05
C MET A 109 12.18 -4.10 -8.58
N ASP A 110 11.69 -5.11 -7.85
CA ASP A 110 10.49 -5.88 -8.21
C ASP A 110 9.23 -4.99 -8.22
N ALA A 111 9.12 -4.07 -7.26
CA ALA A 111 8.04 -3.08 -7.23
C ALA A 111 8.13 -2.07 -8.39
N VAL A 112 9.32 -1.56 -8.69
CA VAL A 112 9.55 -0.65 -9.83
C VAL A 112 9.25 -1.36 -11.15
N GLN A 113 9.65 -2.62 -11.29
CA GLN A 113 9.35 -3.41 -12.49
C GLN A 113 7.84 -3.60 -12.66
N ALA A 114 7.11 -3.91 -11.59
CA ALA A 114 5.65 -4.02 -11.64
C ALA A 114 5.02 -2.68 -12.07
N LEU A 115 5.44 -1.57 -11.47
CA LEU A 115 4.96 -0.23 -11.86
C LEU A 115 5.28 0.13 -13.31
N ASN A 116 6.47 -0.23 -13.80
CA ASN A 116 6.85 -0.02 -15.19
C ASN A 116 5.99 -0.87 -16.15
N MET A 117 5.67 -2.12 -15.78
CA MET A 117 4.75 -2.95 -16.57
C MET A 117 3.37 -2.31 -16.65
N LEU A 118 2.85 -1.80 -15.53
CA LEU A 118 1.57 -1.09 -15.49
C LEU A 118 1.62 0.22 -16.29
N SER A 119 2.70 0.98 -16.18
CA SER A 119 2.90 2.22 -16.93
C SER A 119 2.97 1.95 -18.44
N ALA A 120 3.67 0.89 -18.87
CA ALA A 120 3.71 0.48 -20.26
C ALA A 120 2.35 0.02 -20.78
N LYS A 121 1.52 -0.62 -19.92
CA LYS A 121 0.14 -0.98 -20.26
C LYS A 121 -0.78 0.24 -20.34
N LEU A 122 -0.52 1.27 -19.53
CA LEU A 122 -1.28 2.52 -19.55
C LEU A 122 -0.96 3.34 -20.81
N SER A 123 0.31 3.37 -21.22
CA SER A 123 0.87 4.05 -22.41
C SER A 123 0.41 5.50 -22.58
N ASP A 124 -0.79 5.73 -23.12
CA ASP A 124 -1.38 7.05 -23.40
C ASP A 124 -2.85 7.16 -22.93
N ASN A 125 -3.43 6.07 -22.41
CA ASN A 125 -4.82 6.04 -21.96
C ASN A 125 -4.95 6.63 -20.55
N LYS A 126 -5.98 7.45 -20.33
CA LYS A 126 -6.25 8.06 -19.02
C LYS A 126 -6.67 7.02 -17.96
N TYR A 127 -7.24 5.90 -18.38
CA TYR A 127 -7.74 4.85 -17.50
C TYR A 127 -7.36 3.46 -18.02
N PHE A 128 -7.33 2.46 -17.12
CA PHE A 128 -7.04 1.07 -17.46
C PHE A 128 -8.19 0.39 -18.21
N CYS A 129 -9.43 0.76 -17.92
CA CYS A 129 -10.63 0.17 -18.52
C CYS A 129 -11.63 1.30 -18.84
N GLY A 130 -11.70 1.70 -20.10
CA GLY A 130 -12.63 2.74 -20.59
C GLY A 130 -11.99 4.11 -20.83
N ASP A 131 -12.68 4.96 -21.59
CA ASP A 131 -12.18 6.24 -22.11
C ASP A 131 -12.94 7.46 -21.54
N LYS A 132 -13.73 7.30 -20.47
CA LYS A 132 -14.60 8.36 -19.94
C LYS A 132 -14.38 8.60 -18.45
#